data_AF-A0A086ARZ7-F1
#
_entry.id   AF-A0A086ARZ7-F1
#
_cell.length_a   1.000
_cell.length_b   1.000
_cell.length_c   1.000
_cell.angle_alpha   90.00
_cell.angle_beta   90.00
_cell.angle_gamma   90.00
#
_symmetry.space_group_name_H-M   'P 1'
#
loop_
_entity.id
_entity.type
_entity.pdbx_description
1 polymer ?
#
loop_
_entity_poly.entity_id
_entity_poly.type
_entity_poly.pdbx_seq_one_letter_code
_entity_poly.pdbx_strand_id
1 'polypeptide(L)'
;MPNIKNLEEKDAKYLVLNSTYRNRMLSKMKISEKDSVYVYDYSTNIVNAFSVKSLKVVAVVSPYGADWPYTQHDYMIGFELDPKLLKGFDSYYLNTLVCIGSKNPFAMKPLKVIKWKETTIAKVPAASVNPDYNHLIKMANKKTAYSYKSNGFEYFLQDYIEEEAVLLRRLIVKEEKSNKIVCDKYYRADEGGSFAELSLNIENQETGQWTGKLFKNKPEVVFGFVYVSFGCPGISFLDKNEPDVFINCDNRH
;
A
#
# COMPACT_ATOMS: atom_id res chain seq x y z
N MET A 1 20.90 -10.32 16.82
CA MET A 1 21.13 -8.92 17.21
C MET A 1 22.44 -8.77 17.98
N PRO A 2 23.06 -7.58 18.03
CA PRO A 2 24.08 -7.26 19.03
C PRO A 2 23.57 -7.57 20.44
N ASN A 3 24.46 -7.95 21.35
CA ASN A 3 24.09 -8.11 22.76
C ASN A 3 23.95 -6.72 23.39
N ILE A 4 22.76 -6.39 23.90
CA ILE A 4 22.45 -5.08 24.48
C ILE A 4 22.51 -5.08 26.02
N LYS A 5 22.85 -6.20 26.67
CA LYS A 5 22.83 -6.32 28.14
C LYS A 5 23.69 -5.30 28.90
N ASN A 6 24.70 -4.74 28.22
CA ASN A 6 25.63 -3.76 28.79
C ASN A 6 25.37 -2.34 28.26
N LEU A 7 24.26 -2.11 27.56
CA LEU A 7 23.85 -0.78 27.09
C LEU A 7 22.81 -0.20 28.03
N GLU A 8 22.82 1.12 28.17
CA GLU A 8 21.71 1.87 28.76
C GLU A 8 20.51 1.86 27.81
N GLU A 9 19.28 2.01 28.33
CA GLU A 9 18.05 2.02 27.53
C GLU A 9 18.13 2.97 26.33
N LYS A 10 18.63 4.20 26.57
CA LYS A 10 18.76 5.23 25.53
C LYS A 10 19.64 4.80 24.36
N ASP A 11 20.72 4.07 24.64
CA ASP A 11 21.72 3.66 23.66
C ASP A 11 21.27 2.38 22.94
N ALA A 12 20.34 1.63 23.54
CA ALA A 12 19.72 0.46 22.95
C ALA A 12 18.58 0.81 21.98
N LYS A 13 18.01 2.03 21.99
CA LYS A 13 16.90 2.42 21.09
C LYS A 13 17.29 2.43 19.62
N TYR A 14 18.56 2.70 19.32
CA TYR A 14 19.09 2.79 17.96
C TYR A 14 20.48 2.16 17.92
N LEU A 15 20.68 1.17 17.04
CA LEU A 15 21.91 0.42 16.92
C LEU A 15 22.39 0.41 15.47
N VAL A 16 23.60 0.90 15.22
CA VAL A 16 24.28 0.70 13.94
C VAL A 16 24.82 -0.74 13.88
N LEU A 17 24.39 -1.50 12.89
CA LEU A 17 24.77 -2.90 12.75
C LEU A 17 26.10 -3.04 12.00
N ASN A 18 27.04 -3.76 12.61
CA ASN A 18 28.36 -4.03 12.02
C ASN A 18 28.29 -4.97 10.79
N SER A 19 29.43 -5.22 10.16
CA SER A 19 29.55 -6.05 8.96
C SER A 19 28.97 -7.46 9.11
N THR A 20 29.12 -8.09 10.28
CA THR A 20 28.58 -9.43 10.56
C THR A 20 27.05 -9.45 10.46
N TYR A 21 26.37 -8.48 11.08
CA TYR A 21 24.90 -8.40 11.03
C TYR A 21 24.39 -7.90 9.69
N ARG A 22 25.09 -6.95 9.05
CA ARG A 22 24.81 -6.49 7.69
C ARG A 22 24.84 -7.65 6.70
N ASN A 23 25.93 -8.42 6.66
CA ASN A 23 26.07 -9.56 5.75
C ASN A 23 24.97 -10.59 5.96
N ARG A 24 24.57 -10.82 7.22
CA ARG A 24 23.43 -11.70 7.55
C ARG A 24 22.11 -11.17 6.98
N MET A 25 21.81 -9.88 7.18
CA MET A 25 20.59 -9.26 6.66
C MET A 25 20.55 -9.35 5.13
N LEU A 26 21.61 -8.88 4.46
CA LEU A 26 21.72 -8.89 3.01
C LEU A 26 21.54 -10.31 2.43
N SER A 27 22.23 -11.29 3.01
CA SER A 27 22.12 -12.69 2.59
C SER A 27 20.71 -13.27 2.76
N LYS A 28 20.07 -13.03 3.93
CA LYS A 28 18.73 -13.55 4.21
C LYS A 28 17.65 -12.89 3.36
N MET A 29 17.79 -11.59 3.08
CA MET A 29 16.86 -10.83 2.24
C MET A 29 17.18 -10.93 0.75
N LYS A 30 18.27 -11.63 0.37
CA LYS A 30 18.76 -11.75 -1.01
C LYS A 30 19.05 -10.39 -1.67
N ILE A 31 19.59 -9.46 -0.90
CA ILE A 31 19.99 -8.11 -1.35
C ILE A 31 21.49 -8.12 -1.65
N SER A 32 21.88 -7.56 -2.78
CA SER A 32 23.27 -7.35 -3.17
C SER A 32 23.78 -5.99 -2.73
N GLU A 33 25.08 -5.89 -2.42
CA GLU A 33 25.75 -4.60 -2.25
C GLU A 33 25.73 -3.71 -3.51
N LYS A 34 25.49 -4.32 -4.68
CA LYS A 34 25.34 -3.61 -5.96
C LYS A 34 23.92 -3.10 -6.21
N ASP A 35 22.96 -3.49 -5.37
CA ASP A 35 21.57 -3.03 -5.51
C ASP A 35 21.43 -1.58 -5.07
N SER A 36 20.26 -1.02 -5.39
CA SER A 36 19.83 0.29 -4.90
C SER A 36 18.54 0.17 -4.10
N VAL A 37 18.39 1.03 -3.10
CA VAL A 37 17.12 1.34 -2.45
C VAL A 37 16.47 2.47 -3.25
N TYR A 38 15.33 2.19 -3.87
CA TYR A 38 14.51 3.15 -4.58
C TYR A 38 13.37 3.60 -3.67
N VAL A 39 13.26 4.90 -3.45
CA VAL A 39 12.16 5.55 -2.73
C VAL A 39 11.38 6.36 -3.75
N TYR A 40 10.10 6.03 -3.93
CA TYR A 40 9.26 6.58 -4.99
C TYR A 40 7.97 7.16 -4.42
N ASP A 41 7.78 8.46 -4.62
CA ASP A 41 6.49 9.11 -4.39
C ASP A 41 5.65 9.00 -5.67
N TYR A 42 4.60 8.18 -5.60
CA TYR A 42 3.75 7.92 -6.76
C TYR A 42 2.75 9.05 -7.07
N SER A 43 2.57 10.00 -6.15
CA SER A 43 1.68 11.14 -6.33
C SER A 43 2.38 12.28 -7.10
N THR A 44 3.65 12.52 -6.78
CA THR A 44 4.47 13.58 -7.37
C THR A 44 5.44 13.09 -8.45
N ASN A 45 5.55 11.77 -8.62
CA ASN A 45 6.47 11.10 -9.56
C ASN A 45 7.96 11.38 -9.27
N ILE A 46 8.31 11.54 -8.00
CA ILE A 46 9.69 11.75 -7.56
C ILE A 46 10.30 10.38 -7.19
N VAL A 47 11.50 10.08 -7.70
CA VAL A 47 12.26 8.88 -7.29
C VAL A 47 13.66 9.26 -6.85
N ASN A 48 14.05 8.77 -5.69
CA ASN A 48 15.43 8.81 -5.21
C ASN A 48 15.99 7.38 -5.16
N ALA A 49 17.25 7.23 -5.56
CA ALA A 49 17.95 5.95 -5.57
C ALA A 49 19.22 6.06 -4.73
N PHE A 50 19.39 5.13 -3.80
CA PHE A 50 20.52 5.09 -2.89
C PHE A 50 21.25 3.76 -3.03
N SER A 51 22.56 3.80 -3.24
CA SER A 51 23.37 2.58 -3.32
C SER A 51 23.31 1.82 -1.99
N VAL A 52 22.97 0.53 -2.01
CA VAL A 52 22.94 -0.30 -0.79
C VAL A 52 24.28 -0.23 -0.06
N LYS A 53 25.40 -0.29 -0.80
CA LYS A 53 26.77 -0.21 -0.26
C LYS A 53 27.06 1.05 0.57
N SER A 54 26.40 2.18 0.29
CA SER A 54 26.65 3.44 1.01
C SER A 54 25.76 3.64 2.23
N LEU A 55 24.70 2.84 2.39
CA LEU A 55 23.74 3.00 3.48
C LEU A 55 24.18 2.19 4.70
N LYS A 56 23.96 2.74 5.90
CA LYS A 56 24.10 1.98 7.14
C LYS A 56 22.93 1.00 7.27
N VAL A 57 23.20 -0.17 7.84
CA VAL A 57 22.13 -1.02 8.37
C VAL A 57 21.98 -0.68 9.84
N VAL A 58 20.74 -0.43 10.25
CA VAL A 58 20.40 -0.06 11.62
C VAL A 58 19.33 -1.00 12.15
N ALA A 59 19.30 -1.13 13.47
CA ALA A 59 18.16 -1.69 14.20
C ALA A 59 17.61 -0.61 15.12
N VAL A 60 16.30 -0.36 15.01
CA VAL A 60 15.60 0.68 15.78
C VAL A 60 14.44 0.02 16.51
N VAL A 61 14.23 0.39 17.77
CA VAL A 61 13.06 -0.09 18.53
C VAL A 61 11.77 0.35 17.83
N SER A 62 10.81 -0.56 17.79
CA SER A 62 9.51 -0.37 17.15
C SER A 62 8.85 0.93 17.62
N PRO A 63 8.30 1.76 16.72
CA PRO A 63 7.54 2.93 17.10
C PRO A 63 6.22 2.56 17.82
N TYR A 64 5.79 1.30 17.73
CA TYR A 64 4.60 0.78 18.41
C TYR A 64 4.80 0.53 19.92
N GLY A 65 5.99 0.82 20.44
CA GLY A 65 6.33 0.68 21.85
C GLY A 65 6.99 -0.65 22.18
N ALA A 66 7.88 -0.62 23.16
CA ALA A 66 8.51 -1.78 23.78
C ALA A 66 9.00 -1.39 25.17
N ASP A 67 8.92 -2.30 26.13
CA ASP A 67 9.41 -2.08 27.48
C ASP A 67 10.89 -2.47 27.60
N TRP A 68 11.62 -1.73 28.41
CA TRP A 68 13.00 -2.09 28.77
C TRP A 68 12.99 -3.27 29.78
N PRO A 69 13.84 -4.30 29.63
CA PRO A 69 14.89 -4.46 28.61
C PRO A 69 14.38 -4.99 27.27
N TYR A 70 14.87 -4.39 26.18
CA TYR A 70 14.46 -4.79 24.83
C TYR A 70 14.94 -6.20 24.47
N THR A 71 14.11 -6.90 23.73
CA THR A 71 14.39 -8.18 23.09
C THR A 71 14.62 -7.98 21.60
N GLN A 72 15.08 -9.03 20.90
CA GLN A 72 15.20 -8.97 19.45
C GLN A 72 13.86 -8.74 18.74
N HIS A 73 12.73 -9.14 19.35
CA HIS A 73 11.41 -8.97 18.77
C HIS A 73 10.99 -7.50 18.72
N ASP A 74 11.61 -6.63 19.52
CA ASP A 74 11.22 -5.22 19.64
C ASP A 74 11.85 -4.33 18.55
N TYR A 75 12.79 -4.86 17.76
CA TYR A 75 13.53 -4.07 16.76
C TYR A 75 12.97 -4.23 15.35
N MET A 76 12.93 -3.12 14.61
CA MET A 76 12.87 -3.08 13.15
C MET A 76 14.29 -2.95 12.60
N ILE A 77 14.63 -3.72 11.57
CA ILE A 77 15.96 -3.73 10.96
C ILE A 77 15.85 -3.30 9.50
N GLY A 78 16.68 -2.34 9.09
CA GLY A 78 16.65 -1.82 7.74
C GLY A 78 17.80 -0.88 7.41
N PHE A 79 17.70 -0.24 6.25
CA PHE A 79 18.66 0.80 5.84
C PHE A 79 18.24 2.16 6.41
N GLU A 80 19.19 2.88 6.99
CA GLU A 80 18.98 4.27 7.39
C GLU A 80 18.99 5.18 6.17
N LEU A 81 18.00 6.08 6.08
CA LEU A 81 17.94 7.16 5.11
C LEU A 81 17.85 8.51 5.85
N ASP A 82 18.67 9.47 5.45
CA ASP A 82 18.58 10.85 5.96
C ASP A 82 17.37 11.55 5.30
N PRO A 83 16.36 12.00 6.06
CA PRO A 83 15.20 12.72 5.53
C PRO A 83 15.56 13.94 4.68
N LYS A 84 16.71 14.58 4.92
CA LYS A 84 17.19 15.71 4.11
C LYS A 84 17.50 15.33 2.66
N LEU A 85 17.69 14.03 2.39
CA LEU A 85 17.89 13.50 1.04
C LEU A 85 16.57 13.19 0.33
N LEU A 86 15.43 13.28 1.01
CA LEU A 86 14.09 13.06 0.47
C LEU A 86 13.35 14.39 0.25
N LYS A 87 14.05 15.38 -0.32
CA LYS A 87 13.43 16.68 -0.66
C LYS A 87 12.32 16.50 -1.68
N GLY A 88 11.16 17.11 -1.41
CA GLY A 88 9.98 17.06 -2.28
C GLY A 88 8.99 15.94 -1.96
N PHE A 89 9.33 15.05 -1.03
CA PHE A 89 8.39 14.08 -0.48
C PHE A 89 7.53 14.74 0.60
N ASP A 90 6.32 14.22 0.81
CA ASP A 90 5.45 14.65 1.90
C ASP A 90 6.08 14.27 3.27
N SER A 91 5.76 15.03 4.32
CA SER A 91 6.39 14.87 5.64
C SER A 91 6.10 13.53 6.32
N TYR A 92 5.04 12.84 5.89
CA TYR A 92 4.59 11.57 6.45
C TYR A 92 4.83 10.39 5.50
N TYR A 93 5.41 10.64 4.32
CA TYR A 93 5.65 9.67 3.27
C TYR A 93 4.42 8.84 2.87
N LEU A 94 3.21 9.42 2.98
CA LEU A 94 1.93 8.72 2.78
C LEU A 94 1.80 8.12 1.38
N ASN A 95 2.40 8.77 0.37
CA ASN A 95 2.35 8.33 -1.02
C ASN A 95 3.66 7.67 -1.49
N THR A 96 4.44 7.12 -0.57
CA THR A 96 5.77 6.60 -0.84
C THR A 96 5.80 5.08 -0.88
N LEU A 97 6.44 4.52 -1.90
CA LEU A 97 6.80 3.11 -1.99
C LEU A 97 8.32 2.95 -1.99
N VAL A 98 8.79 1.90 -1.33
CA VAL A 98 10.21 1.54 -1.29
C VAL A 98 10.43 0.19 -1.97
N CYS A 99 11.43 0.11 -2.83
CA CYS A 99 11.87 -1.14 -3.44
C CYS A 99 13.39 -1.26 -3.35
N ILE A 100 13.90 -2.47 -3.15
CA ILE A 100 15.33 -2.76 -3.12
C ILE A 100 15.64 -3.75 -4.23
N GLY A 101 16.59 -3.39 -5.11
CA GLY A 101 17.04 -4.28 -6.16
C GLY A 101 17.97 -3.61 -7.16
N SER A 102 18.35 -4.37 -8.19
CA SER A 102 19.31 -3.92 -9.20
C SER A 102 18.75 -2.88 -10.18
N LYS A 103 17.42 -2.72 -10.26
CA LYS A 103 16.74 -1.80 -11.18
C LYS A 103 15.50 -1.20 -10.55
N ASN A 104 15.21 0.06 -10.90
CA ASN A 104 13.97 0.74 -10.54
C ASN A 104 12.76 0.05 -11.21
N PRO A 105 11.81 -0.51 -10.43
CA PRO A 105 10.62 -1.19 -10.99
C PRO A 105 9.51 -0.21 -11.41
N PHE A 106 9.54 1.03 -10.93
CA PHE A 106 8.47 2.00 -11.12
C PHE A 106 8.47 2.55 -12.54
N ALA A 107 7.27 2.73 -13.10
CA ALA A 107 7.08 3.22 -14.47
C ALA A 107 7.40 4.71 -14.65
N MET A 108 7.67 5.43 -13.55
CA MET A 108 7.95 6.86 -13.54
C MET A 108 6.83 7.68 -14.19
N LYS A 109 5.59 7.36 -13.81
CA LYS A 109 4.39 8.10 -14.19
C LYS A 109 3.58 8.39 -12.92
N PRO A 110 3.15 9.64 -12.69
CA PRO A 110 2.31 9.96 -11.54
C PRO A 110 1.01 9.18 -11.64
N LEU A 111 0.58 8.62 -10.52
CA LEU A 111 -0.74 8.02 -10.42
C LEU A 111 -1.81 9.11 -10.37
N LYS A 112 -3.04 8.71 -10.68
CA LYS A 112 -4.20 9.58 -10.63
C LYS A 112 -5.03 9.22 -9.40
N VAL A 113 -5.42 10.23 -8.65
CA VAL A 113 -6.47 10.10 -7.63
C VAL A 113 -7.79 9.81 -8.36
N ILE A 114 -8.50 8.79 -7.90
CA ILE A 114 -9.85 8.47 -8.35
C ILE A 114 -10.81 9.49 -7.73
N LYS A 115 -11.44 10.30 -8.57
CA LYS A 115 -12.45 11.28 -8.15
C LYS A 115 -13.83 10.69 -8.39
N TRP A 116 -14.40 10.11 -7.34
CA TRP A 116 -15.67 9.41 -7.42
C TRP A 116 -16.82 10.38 -7.70
N LYS A 117 -17.69 10.02 -8.64
CA LYS A 117 -18.95 10.71 -8.88
C LYS A 117 -20.10 9.76 -8.62
N GLU A 118 -21.09 10.21 -7.85
CA GLU A 118 -22.32 9.44 -7.64
C GLU A 118 -22.94 9.00 -8.97
N THR A 119 -23.47 7.79 -8.98
CA THR A 119 -24.11 7.19 -10.13
C THR A 119 -25.24 6.27 -9.69
N THR A 120 -26.04 5.78 -10.63
CA THR A 120 -27.15 4.88 -10.31
C THR A 120 -26.68 3.43 -10.26
N ILE A 121 -27.30 2.61 -9.39
CA ILE A 121 -27.02 1.16 -9.31
C ILE A 121 -27.18 0.48 -10.68
N ALA A 122 -28.15 0.92 -11.49
CA ALA A 122 -28.39 0.40 -12.82
C ALA A 122 -27.21 0.57 -13.80
N LYS A 123 -26.27 1.49 -13.53
CA LYS A 123 -25.07 1.67 -14.34
C LYS A 123 -23.92 0.74 -13.93
N VAL A 124 -23.95 0.18 -12.73
CA VAL A 124 -22.94 -0.79 -12.28
C VAL A 124 -23.06 -2.06 -13.13
N PRO A 125 -21.96 -2.56 -13.72
CA PRO A 125 -22.01 -3.76 -14.56
C PRO A 125 -22.63 -4.95 -13.82
N ALA A 126 -23.55 -5.63 -14.50
CA ALA A 126 -24.14 -6.86 -13.99
C ALA A 126 -23.09 -7.99 -14.07
N ALA A 127 -22.35 -8.17 -12.97
CA ALA A 127 -21.35 -9.22 -12.81
C ALA A 127 -21.76 -10.18 -11.70
N SER A 128 -21.49 -11.47 -11.90
CA SER A 128 -21.69 -12.51 -10.89
C SER A 128 -21.03 -12.09 -9.59
N VAL A 129 -21.76 -12.20 -8.49
CA VAL A 129 -21.25 -11.87 -7.17
C VAL A 129 -20.47 -13.07 -6.64
N ASN A 130 -19.32 -12.85 -5.99
CA ASN A 130 -18.65 -13.92 -5.27
C ASN A 130 -19.57 -14.43 -4.13
N PRO A 131 -19.91 -15.74 -4.11
CA PRO A 131 -20.81 -16.32 -3.12
C PRO A 131 -20.43 -16.07 -1.66
N ASP A 132 -19.15 -15.88 -1.36
CA ASP A 132 -18.65 -15.64 0.01
C ASP A 132 -19.27 -14.38 0.64
N TYR A 133 -19.63 -13.40 -0.19
CA TYR A 133 -20.21 -12.13 0.27
C TYR A 133 -21.74 -12.08 0.19
N ASN A 134 -22.40 -13.18 -0.22
CA ASN A 134 -23.85 -13.22 -0.38
C ASN A 134 -24.60 -12.87 0.92
N HIS A 135 -24.05 -13.26 2.08
CA HIS A 135 -24.67 -12.98 3.37
C HIS A 135 -24.71 -11.46 3.66
N LEU A 136 -23.59 -10.75 3.50
CA LEU A 136 -23.52 -9.29 3.68
C LEU A 136 -24.42 -8.56 2.69
N ILE A 137 -24.45 -9.02 1.44
CA ILE A 137 -25.27 -8.40 0.39
C ILE A 137 -26.77 -8.55 0.67
N LYS A 138 -27.19 -9.65 1.31
CA LYS A 138 -28.58 -9.87 1.74
C LYS A 138 -28.97 -9.05 2.96
N MET A 139 -28.02 -8.76 3.85
CA MET A 139 -28.25 -7.90 5.03
C MET A 139 -28.45 -6.43 4.62
N ALA A 140 -27.76 -5.98 3.59
CA ALA A 140 -27.87 -4.59 3.14
C ALA A 140 -29.28 -4.21 2.67
N ASN A 141 -29.84 -3.18 3.31
CA ASN A 141 -31.15 -2.60 2.96
C ASN A 141 -31.04 -1.41 2.00
N LYS A 142 -29.82 -0.88 1.79
CA LYS A 142 -29.53 0.24 0.90
C LYS A 142 -28.27 -0.04 0.08
N LYS A 143 -28.21 0.54 -1.13
CA LYS A 143 -27.03 0.52 -1.98
C LYS A 143 -26.76 1.91 -2.55
N THR A 144 -25.50 2.31 -2.58
CA THR A 144 -25.05 3.49 -3.32
C THR A 144 -24.02 3.07 -4.36
N ALA A 145 -23.87 3.89 -5.41
CA ALA A 145 -22.87 3.64 -6.42
C ALA A 145 -22.15 4.92 -6.83
N TYR A 146 -20.89 4.73 -7.21
CA TYR A 146 -20.03 5.77 -7.73
C TYR A 146 -19.36 5.28 -9.00
N SER A 147 -18.97 6.21 -9.86
CA SER A 147 -18.24 5.92 -11.09
C SER A 147 -17.10 6.89 -11.31
N TYR A 148 -16.11 6.41 -12.05
CA TYR A 148 -14.97 7.19 -12.50
C TYR A 148 -14.49 6.65 -13.86
N LYS A 149 -13.84 7.51 -14.67
CA LYS A 149 -13.25 7.13 -15.95
C LYS A 149 -11.83 7.64 -16.04
N SER A 150 -10.91 6.79 -16.47
CA SER A 150 -9.52 7.17 -16.73
C SER A 150 -8.82 6.13 -17.59
N ASN A 151 -7.95 6.60 -18.49
CA ASN A 151 -7.05 5.78 -19.30
C ASN A 151 -7.73 4.64 -20.07
N GLY A 152 -8.97 4.84 -20.54
CA GLY A 152 -9.72 3.80 -21.26
C GLY A 152 -10.34 2.73 -20.36
N PHE A 153 -10.45 3.00 -19.06
CA PHE A 153 -11.18 2.18 -18.09
C PHE A 153 -12.33 2.95 -17.46
N GLU A 154 -13.42 2.24 -17.21
CA GLU A 154 -14.57 2.70 -16.42
C GLU A 154 -14.62 1.93 -15.10
N TYR A 155 -14.61 2.68 -14.00
CA TYR A 155 -14.58 2.19 -12.64
C TYR A 155 -15.96 2.38 -12.04
N PHE A 156 -16.44 1.37 -11.32
CA PHE A 156 -17.67 1.39 -10.56
C PHE A 156 -17.39 0.94 -9.15
N LEU A 157 -17.86 1.71 -8.19
CA LEU A 157 -17.83 1.35 -6.78
C LEU A 157 -19.25 1.22 -6.29
N GLN A 158 -19.57 0.12 -5.62
CA GLN A 158 -20.88 -0.12 -5.05
C GLN A 158 -20.74 -0.42 -3.56
N ASP A 159 -21.39 0.39 -2.74
CA ASP A 159 -21.47 0.15 -1.30
C ASP A 159 -22.81 -0.53 -0.98
N TYR A 160 -22.73 -1.56 -0.15
CA TYR A 160 -23.86 -2.28 0.43
C TYR A 160 -23.99 -1.83 1.88
N ILE A 161 -25.11 -1.21 2.22
CA ILE A 161 -25.32 -0.49 3.47
C ILE A 161 -26.45 -1.15 4.25
N GLU A 162 -26.23 -1.35 5.54
CA GLU A 162 -27.24 -1.72 6.53
C GLU A 162 -27.39 -0.55 7.51
N GLU A 163 -28.59 0.00 7.58
CA GLU A 163 -28.88 1.26 8.30
C GLU A 163 -28.01 2.39 7.75
N GLU A 164 -26.96 2.80 8.47
CA GLU A 164 -26.01 3.84 8.06
C GLU A 164 -24.56 3.31 7.92
N ALA A 165 -24.34 2.01 8.15
CA ALA A 165 -23.02 1.40 8.07
C ALA A 165 -22.78 0.71 6.72
N VAL A 166 -21.65 1.01 6.09
CA VAL A 166 -21.18 0.24 4.92
C VAL A 166 -20.74 -1.14 5.41
N LEU A 167 -21.39 -2.20 4.94
CA LEU A 167 -21.01 -3.58 5.25
C LEU A 167 -19.96 -4.13 4.28
N LEU A 168 -20.09 -3.74 3.01
CA LEU A 168 -19.29 -4.27 1.91
C LEU A 168 -19.15 -3.19 0.84
N ARG A 169 -17.94 -3.07 0.30
CA ARG A 169 -17.65 -2.22 -0.85
C ARG A 169 -17.11 -3.08 -1.98
N ARG A 170 -17.77 -3.05 -3.14
CA ARG A 170 -17.36 -3.77 -4.34
C ARG A 170 -16.84 -2.80 -5.39
N LEU A 171 -15.61 -3.02 -5.85
CA LEU A 171 -15.02 -2.31 -6.99
C LEU A 171 -15.12 -3.21 -8.22
N ILE A 172 -15.69 -2.69 -9.29
CA ILE A 172 -15.68 -3.30 -10.62
C ILE A 172 -15.02 -2.34 -11.59
N VAL A 173 -14.03 -2.80 -12.34
CA VAL A 173 -13.38 -2.02 -13.40
C VAL A 173 -13.50 -2.76 -14.72
N LYS A 174 -13.91 -2.05 -15.77
CA LYS A 174 -13.97 -2.58 -17.13
C LYS A 174 -13.20 -1.71 -18.11
N GLU A 175 -12.72 -2.35 -19.18
CA GLU A 175 -12.18 -1.64 -20.34
C GLU A 175 -13.31 -0.95 -21.12
N GLU A 176 -13.12 0.31 -21.49
CA GLU A 176 -14.13 1.10 -22.22
C GLU A 176 -14.43 0.54 -23.61
N LYS A 177 -13.40 0.06 -24.32
CA LYS A 177 -13.54 -0.41 -25.72
C LYS A 177 -14.17 -1.79 -25.82
N SER A 178 -13.77 -2.72 -24.95
CA SER A 178 -14.19 -4.13 -25.02
C SER A 178 -15.35 -4.44 -24.07
N ASN A 179 -15.66 -3.56 -23.11
CA ASN A 179 -16.52 -3.81 -21.97
C ASN A 179 -16.10 -5.00 -21.09
N LYS A 180 -14.89 -5.54 -21.27
CA LYS A 180 -14.35 -6.63 -20.47
C LYS A 180 -14.08 -6.16 -19.04
N ILE A 181 -14.59 -6.89 -18.05
CA ILE A 181 -14.24 -6.68 -16.64
C ILE A 181 -12.80 -7.17 -16.42
N VAL A 182 -11.96 -6.27 -15.90
CA VAL A 182 -10.53 -6.51 -15.65
C VAL A 182 -10.18 -6.52 -14.17
N CYS A 183 -11.07 -6.01 -13.32
CA CYS A 183 -10.93 -6.03 -11.87
C CYS A 183 -12.31 -6.15 -11.22
N ASP A 184 -12.43 -7.05 -10.24
CA ASP A 184 -13.62 -7.25 -9.41
C ASP A 184 -13.14 -7.57 -7.99
N LYS A 185 -13.21 -6.59 -7.11
CA LYS A 185 -12.66 -6.65 -5.75
C LYS A 185 -13.71 -6.31 -4.72
N TYR A 186 -13.59 -6.96 -3.58
CA TYR A 186 -14.47 -6.79 -2.45
C TYR A 186 -13.64 -6.34 -1.26
N TYR A 187 -14.14 -5.31 -0.57
CA TYR A 187 -13.53 -4.74 0.61
C TYR A 187 -14.55 -4.80 1.74
N ARG A 188 -14.07 -5.15 2.93
CA ARG A 188 -14.85 -5.24 4.16
C ARG A 188 -14.15 -4.42 5.25
N ALA A 189 -14.94 -3.80 6.11
CA ALA A 189 -14.45 -3.31 7.39
C ALA A 189 -14.66 -4.40 8.47
N ASP A 190 -13.62 -4.70 9.22
CA ASP A 190 -13.61 -5.61 10.36
C ASP A 190 -12.53 -5.17 11.35
N GLU A 191 -12.21 -6.00 12.35
CA GLU A 191 -11.17 -5.68 13.33
C GLU A 191 -9.80 -5.39 12.68
N GLY A 192 -9.56 -5.95 11.49
CA GLY A 192 -8.32 -5.78 10.72
C GLY A 192 -8.28 -4.60 9.78
N GLY A 193 -9.35 -3.84 9.64
CA GLY A 193 -9.32 -2.64 8.80
C GLY A 193 -10.64 -1.92 8.67
N SER A 194 -10.56 -0.67 8.21
CA SER A 194 -11.70 0.19 7.96
C SER A 194 -11.70 0.66 6.51
N PHE A 195 -12.87 1.10 6.02
CA PHE A 195 -12.94 1.69 4.69
C PHE A 195 -12.18 3.00 4.64
N ALA A 196 -11.40 3.18 3.57
CA ALA A 196 -10.86 4.49 3.27
C ALA A 196 -12.00 5.43 2.84
N GLU A 197 -11.87 6.70 3.22
CA GLU A 197 -12.79 7.74 2.78
C GLU A 197 -12.77 7.87 1.25
N LEU A 198 -13.96 8.05 0.67
CA LEU A 198 -14.07 8.24 -0.78
C LEU A 198 -13.73 9.67 -1.14
N SER A 199 -12.91 9.84 -2.18
CA SER A 199 -12.58 11.16 -2.73
C SER A 199 -13.76 11.74 -3.54
N LEU A 200 -14.85 12.12 -2.86
CA LEU A 200 -16.08 12.62 -3.48
C LEU A 200 -15.99 14.10 -3.89
N ASN A 201 -15.25 14.93 -3.14
CA ASN A 201 -15.17 16.39 -3.36
C ASN A 201 -13.81 17.00 -2.94
N ILE A 202 -12.73 16.23 -2.97
CA ILE A 202 -11.53 16.62 -2.22
C ILE A 202 -10.58 17.52 -3.04
N GLU A 203 -10.27 18.70 -2.47
CA GLU A 203 -9.14 19.58 -2.85
C GLU A 203 -7.80 19.14 -2.20
N ASN A 204 -7.86 18.48 -1.03
CA ASN A 204 -6.73 17.88 -0.31
C ASN A 204 -6.28 16.50 -0.84
N GLN A 205 -4.98 16.34 -1.10
CA GLN A 205 -4.41 15.13 -1.69
C GLN A 205 -4.20 13.97 -0.69
N GLU A 206 -4.56 14.15 0.58
CA GLU A 206 -4.20 13.22 1.67
C GLU A 206 -5.04 11.93 1.70
N THR A 207 -6.25 11.92 1.14
CA THR A 207 -7.16 10.76 1.12
C THR A 207 -7.53 10.39 -0.31
N GLY A 208 -6.70 9.54 -0.93
CA GLY A 208 -6.88 9.14 -2.33
C GLY A 208 -6.93 7.63 -2.52
N GLN A 209 -7.97 7.14 -3.20
CA GLN A 209 -7.84 5.91 -3.98
C GLN A 209 -7.04 6.23 -5.25
N TRP A 210 -6.09 5.38 -5.61
CA TRP A 210 -5.15 5.66 -6.71
C TRP A 210 -5.30 4.66 -7.84
N THR A 211 -5.08 5.14 -9.06
CA THR A 211 -4.97 4.28 -10.24
C THR A 211 -3.96 4.80 -11.27
N GLY A 212 -3.46 3.90 -12.11
CA GLY A 212 -2.61 4.23 -13.24
C GLY A 212 -1.43 3.27 -13.40
N LYS A 213 -0.44 3.68 -14.20
CA LYS A 213 0.74 2.87 -14.50
C LYS A 213 1.78 3.02 -13.39
N LEU A 214 1.79 2.09 -12.43
CA LEU A 214 2.76 2.09 -11.33
C LEU A 214 4.08 1.38 -11.67
N PHE A 215 4.02 0.20 -12.29
CA PHE A 215 5.19 -0.64 -12.54
C PHE A 215 5.52 -0.74 -14.03
N LYS A 216 6.83 -0.84 -14.36
CA LYS A 216 7.29 -1.11 -15.72
C LYS A 216 6.79 -2.47 -16.18
N ASN A 217 6.35 -2.55 -17.43
CA ASN A 217 5.96 -3.81 -18.09
C ASN A 217 4.85 -4.62 -17.37
N LYS A 218 4.05 -3.98 -16.51
CA LYS A 218 2.88 -4.57 -15.85
C LYS A 218 1.60 -3.79 -16.16
N PRO A 219 0.40 -4.36 -16.01
CA PRO A 219 -0.84 -3.62 -16.18
C PRO A 219 -0.95 -2.38 -15.27
N GLU A 220 -1.91 -1.51 -15.55
CA GLU A 220 -2.28 -0.44 -14.62
C GLU A 220 -2.80 -1.03 -13.31
N VAL A 221 -2.74 -0.25 -12.23
CA VAL A 221 -3.12 -0.68 -10.88
C VAL A 221 -4.29 0.12 -10.34
N VAL A 222 -4.91 -0.39 -9.27
CA VAL A 222 -5.93 0.30 -8.48
C VAL A 222 -5.80 -0.11 -7.01
N PHE A 223 -5.76 0.85 -6.08
CA PHE A 223 -5.60 0.59 -4.64
C PHE A 223 -6.03 1.78 -3.76
N GLY A 224 -5.95 1.64 -2.44
CA GLY A 224 -6.26 2.69 -1.45
C GLY A 224 -7.70 2.68 -0.92
N PHE A 225 -8.36 1.52 -0.91
CA PHE A 225 -9.79 1.39 -0.55
C PHE A 225 -10.04 1.07 0.93
N VAL A 226 -9.02 0.64 1.65
CA VAL A 226 -9.09 0.27 3.07
C VAL A 226 -7.86 0.78 3.81
N TYR A 227 -8.06 1.20 5.05
CA TYR A 227 -7.00 1.30 6.05
C TYR A 227 -6.86 -0.06 6.71
N VAL A 228 -5.63 -0.56 6.84
CA VAL A 228 -5.37 -1.90 7.36
C VAL A 228 -4.71 -1.77 8.72
N SER A 229 -5.37 -2.31 9.74
CA SER A 229 -4.86 -2.44 11.11
C SER A 229 -4.16 -3.77 11.31
N PHE A 230 -4.67 -4.86 10.70
CA PHE A 230 -4.06 -6.19 10.71
C PHE A 230 -3.81 -6.65 9.26
N GLY A 231 -2.57 -6.95 8.93
CA GLY A 231 -2.12 -7.29 7.59
C GLY A 231 -1.43 -6.12 6.89
N CYS A 232 -1.16 -6.27 5.60
CA CYS A 232 -0.54 -5.22 4.80
C CYS A 232 -1.40 -4.85 3.60
N PRO A 233 -1.43 -3.55 3.21
CA PRO A 233 -2.20 -3.09 2.08
C PRO A 233 -1.73 -3.73 0.76
N GLY A 234 -2.69 -4.05 -0.10
CA GLY A 234 -2.49 -4.63 -1.42
C GLY A 234 -2.64 -3.63 -2.55
N ILE A 235 -1.94 -3.88 -3.65
CA ILE A 235 -2.02 -3.18 -4.92
C ILE A 235 -2.56 -4.15 -5.96
N SER A 236 -3.77 -3.91 -6.45
CA SER A 236 -4.39 -4.77 -7.45
C SER A 236 -4.07 -4.30 -8.87
N PHE A 237 -3.80 -5.26 -9.76
CA PHE A 237 -3.68 -4.97 -11.19
C PHE A 237 -5.06 -4.91 -11.85
N LEU A 238 -5.19 -4.06 -12.87
CA LEU A 238 -6.31 -4.03 -13.81
C LEU A 238 -6.14 -5.13 -14.87
N ASP A 239 -5.88 -6.35 -14.40
CA ASP A 239 -5.85 -7.60 -15.15
C ASP A 239 -6.10 -8.74 -14.17
N LYS A 240 -7.19 -9.48 -14.37
CA LYS A 240 -7.60 -10.60 -13.51
C LYS A 240 -6.59 -11.74 -13.43
N ASN A 241 -5.66 -11.82 -14.39
CA ASN A 241 -4.65 -12.88 -14.43
C ASN A 241 -3.36 -12.50 -13.68
N GLU A 242 -3.20 -11.23 -13.30
CA GLU A 242 -2.03 -10.76 -12.59
C GLU A 242 -2.33 -10.72 -11.09
N PRO A 243 -1.52 -11.40 -10.25
CA PRO A 243 -1.73 -11.42 -8.81
C PRO A 243 -1.44 -10.05 -8.20
N ASP A 244 -2.17 -9.72 -7.13
CA ASP A 244 -1.95 -8.49 -6.37
C ASP A 244 -0.53 -8.43 -5.80
N VAL A 245 0.01 -7.21 -5.67
CA VAL A 245 1.27 -6.95 -4.96
C VAL A 245 0.95 -6.48 -3.57
N PHE A 246 1.37 -7.23 -2.55
CA PHE A 246 1.25 -6.80 -1.16
C PHE A 246 2.45 -5.95 -0.76
N ILE A 247 2.19 -4.81 -0.14
CA ILE A 247 3.23 -3.94 0.41
C ILE A 247 3.82 -4.63 1.63
N ASN A 248 5.15 -4.72 1.73
CA ASN A 248 5.76 -5.24 2.95
C ASN A 248 5.58 -4.20 4.07
N CYS A 249 4.92 -4.60 5.16
CA CYS A 249 4.70 -3.78 6.33
C CYS A 249 5.09 -4.55 7.60
N ASP A 250 5.28 -3.82 8.70
CA ASP A 250 5.40 -4.44 10.01
C ASP A 250 4.00 -4.83 10.50
N ASN A 251 3.75 -6.14 10.57
CA ASN A 251 2.47 -6.71 10.97
C ASN A 251 2.65 -7.66 12.17
N ARG A 252 3.48 -7.25 13.13
CA ARG A 252 3.64 -7.94 14.42
C ARG A 252 2.47 -7.54 15.33
N HIS A 253 1.34 -8.23 15.17
CA HIS A 253 0.19 -8.17 16.09
C HIS A 253 0.02 -9.47 16.84
#